data_AF-A0AAW9HHM2-F1
#
_entry.id   AF-A0AAW9HHM2-F1
#
_cell.length_a   1.000
_cell.length_b   1.000
_cell.length_c   1.000
_cell.angle_alpha   90.00
_cell.angle_beta   90.00
_cell.angle_gamma   90.00
#
_symmetry.space_group_name_H-M   'P 1'
#
loop_
_entity.id
_entity.type
_entity.pdbx_description
1 polymer ?
#
loop_
_entity_poly.entity_id
_entity_poly.type
_entity_poly.pdbx_seq_one_letter_code
_entity_poly.pdbx_strand_id
1 'polypeptide(L)'
;MENITLPAMNINVTNDSTKYYMFKSAEAYDEYLQCMQTCMGERFYRNLEDNEYMEDVLKSIIENGKKDFSEFLKKHKYKGSLKNVYFDEVLVNLRQIHNVMSYYILNY
;
A
#
# COMPACT_ATOMS: atom_id res chain seq x y z
N MET A 1 4.72 -32.02 8.47
CA MET A 1 3.85 -30.85 8.26
C MET A 1 4.57 -29.68 8.88
N GLU A 2 5.12 -28.79 8.06
CA GLU A 2 5.65 -27.52 8.56
C GLU A 2 4.47 -26.64 8.99
N ASN A 3 4.54 -26.07 10.19
CA ASN A 3 3.58 -25.06 10.62
C ASN A 3 3.87 -23.78 9.84
N ILE A 4 3.19 -23.60 8.71
CA ILE A 4 3.26 -22.37 7.93
C ILE A 4 2.45 -21.32 8.69
N THR A 5 3.14 -20.33 9.26
CA THR A 5 2.50 -19.18 9.88
C THR A 5 2.13 -18.20 8.76
N LEU A 6 0.84 -17.97 8.53
CA LEU A 6 0.37 -16.99 7.56
C LEU A 6 0.76 -15.58 8.02
N PRO A 7 1.17 -14.68 7.11
CA PRO A 7 1.40 -13.29 7.46
C PRO A 7 0.11 -12.64 7.97
N ALA A 8 0.14 -12.07 9.17
CA ALA A 8 -0.98 -11.33 9.73
C ALA A 8 -0.82 -9.83 9.43
N MET A 9 -1.91 -9.18 9.01
CA MET A 9 -1.96 -7.73 8.81
C MET A 9 -2.39 -7.04 10.10
N ASN A 10 -1.61 -6.08 10.60
CA ASN A 10 -1.97 -5.27 11.76
C ASN A 10 -1.82 -3.78 11.45
N ILE A 11 -2.88 -3.21 10.87
CA ILE A 11 -2.92 -1.80 10.47
C ILE A 11 -3.10 -0.92 11.70
N ASN A 12 -2.07 -0.16 12.04
CA ASN A 12 -2.11 0.81 13.13
C ASN A 12 -2.12 2.23 12.56
N VAL A 13 -3.13 3.02 12.93
CA VAL A 13 -3.25 4.42 12.53
C VAL A 13 -3.64 5.26 13.73
N THR A 14 -2.91 6.35 13.96
CA THR A 14 -3.08 7.16 15.17
C THR A 14 -4.15 8.25 15.03
N ASN A 15 -4.52 8.60 13.79
CA ASN A 15 -5.57 9.60 13.54
C ASN A 15 -6.34 9.35 12.23
N ASP A 16 -7.48 10.02 12.10
CA ASP A 16 -8.38 9.88 10.95
C ASP A 16 -7.74 10.32 9.62
N SER A 17 -6.90 11.36 9.62
CA SER A 17 -6.24 11.81 8.39
C SER A 17 -5.27 10.74 7.89
N THR A 18 -4.48 10.12 8.77
CA THR A 18 -3.63 8.98 8.43
C THR A 18 -4.46 7.79 7.96
N LYS A 19 -5.58 7.48 8.62
CA LYS A 19 -6.50 6.41 8.21
C LYS A 19 -7.04 6.61 6.79
N TYR A 20 -7.53 7.81 6.46
CA TYR A 20 -8.06 8.09 5.12
C TYR A 20 -6.97 8.09 4.06
N TYR A 21 -5.79 8.58 4.40
CA TYR A 21 -4.63 8.51 3.51
C TYR A 21 -4.19 7.07 3.24
N MET A 22 -4.27 6.22 4.28
CA MET A 22 -3.99 4.79 4.17
C MET A 22 -4.95 4.09 3.21
N PHE A 23 -6.25 4.37 3.26
CA PHE A 23 -7.21 3.81 2.31
C PHE A 23 -6.88 4.18 0.86
N LYS A 24 -6.66 5.47 0.60
CA LYS A 24 -6.25 5.96 -0.72
C LYS A 24 -4.96 5.29 -1.21
N SER A 25 -3.99 5.13 -0.32
CA SER A 25 -2.70 4.52 -0.66
C SER A 25 -2.82 3.03 -0.94
N ALA A 26 -3.70 2.32 -0.22
CA ALA A 26 -4.00 0.92 -0.47
C ALA A 26 -4.71 0.71 -1.82
N GLU A 27 -5.65 1.58 -2.18
CA GLU A 27 -6.30 1.57 -3.52
C GLU A 27 -5.26 1.76 -4.63
N ALA A 28 -4.38 2.76 -4.50
CA ALA A 28 -3.31 3.00 -5.47
C ALA A 28 -2.30 1.85 -5.56
N TYR A 29 -2.03 1.17 -4.44
CA TYR A 29 -1.16 0.00 -4.42
C TYR A 29 -1.78 -1.21 -5.14
N ASP A 30 -3.08 -1.46 -4.94
CA ASP A 30 -3.81 -2.49 -5.68
C ASP A 30 -3.82 -2.22 -7.18
N GLU A 31 -4.13 -0.98 -7.59
CA GLU A 31 -4.04 -0.55 -9.00
C GLU A 31 -2.65 -0.76 -9.58
N TYR A 32 -1.60 -0.45 -8.81
CA TYR A 32 -0.21 -0.68 -9.22
C TYR A 32 0.06 -2.17 -9.46
N LEU A 33 -0.35 -3.05 -8.55
CA LEU A 33 -0.15 -4.49 -8.70
C LEU A 33 -0.87 -5.03 -9.94
N GLN A 34 -2.12 -4.63 -10.18
CA GLN A 34 -2.89 -5.03 -11.36
C GLN A 34 -2.20 -4.58 -12.66
N CYS A 35 -1.70 -3.33 -12.69
CA CYS A 35 -0.95 -2.80 -13.82
C CYS A 35 0.35 -3.57 -14.04
N MET A 36 1.12 -3.80 -12.97
CA MET A 36 2.38 -4.55 -13.03
C MET A 36 2.15 -5.97 -13.57
N GLN A 37 1.14 -6.67 -13.06
CA GLN A 37 0.78 -8.02 -13.51
C GLN A 37 0.42 -8.05 -14.99
N THR A 38 -0.37 -7.08 -15.46
CA THR A 38 -0.81 -6.99 -16.86
C THR A 38 0.34 -6.65 -17.81
N CYS A 39 1.22 -5.74 -17.41
CA CYS A 39 2.26 -5.21 -18.30
C CYS A 39 3.58 -6.01 -18.27
N MET A 40 3.88 -6.72 -17.19
CA MET A 40 5.23 -7.28 -16.96
C MET A 40 5.32 -8.80 -17.06
N GLY A 41 4.18 -9.51 -17.14
CA GLY A 41 4.16 -10.98 -17.28
C GLY A 41 5.02 -11.65 -16.20
N GLU A 42 5.94 -12.54 -16.57
CA GLU A 42 6.82 -13.24 -15.60
C GLU A 42 7.72 -12.30 -14.77
N ARG A 43 8.00 -11.08 -15.23
CA ARG A 43 8.79 -10.12 -14.43
C ARG A 43 8.01 -9.59 -13.23
N PHE A 44 6.68 -9.70 -13.24
CA PHE A 44 5.82 -9.34 -12.11
C PHE A 44 6.26 -10.05 -10.83
N TYR A 45 6.41 -11.37 -10.86
CA TYR A 45 6.77 -12.15 -9.67
C TYR A 45 8.15 -11.78 -9.13
N ARG A 46 9.14 -11.61 -10.02
CA ARG A 46 10.49 -11.17 -9.62
C ARG A 46 10.48 -9.79 -8.97
N ASN A 47 9.72 -8.85 -9.52
CA ASN A 47 9.63 -7.51 -8.97
C ASN A 47 8.85 -7.49 -7.65
N LEU A 48 7.88 -8.40 -7.49
CA LEU A 48 7.11 -8.54 -6.26
C LEU A 48 7.97 -9.07 -5.09
N GLU A 49 8.99 -9.87 -5.38
CA GLU A 49 9.98 -10.36 -4.39
C GLU A 49 11.12 -9.37 -4.13
N ASP A 50 11.30 -8.37 -5.00
CA ASP A 50 12.37 -7.37 -4.88
C ASP A 50 11.97 -6.29 -3.86
N ASN A 51 12.50 -6.44 -2.64
CA ASN A 51 12.23 -5.52 -1.54
C ASN A 51 12.67 -4.08 -1.83
N GLU A 52 13.78 -3.86 -2.57
CA GLU A 52 14.27 -2.51 -2.86
C GLU A 52 13.36 -1.83 -3.88
N TYR A 53 13.01 -2.57 -4.94
CA TYR A 53 12.05 -2.11 -5.94
C TYR A 53 10.70 -1.77 -5.32
N MET A 54 10.14 -2.68 -4.52
CA MET A 54 8.83 -2.49 -3.91
C MET A 54 8.84 -1.36 -2.88
N GLU A 55 9.93 -1.19 -2.13
CA GLU A 55 10.10 -0.07 -1.22
C GLU A 55 10.01 1.29 -1.95
N ASP A 56 10.63 1.41 -3.12
CA ASP A 56 10.56 2.62 -3.95
C ASP A 56 9.17 2.84 -4.56
N VAL A 57 8.48 1.76 -4.92
CA VAL A 57 7.08 1.79 -5.36
C VAL A 57 6.18 2.34 -4.24
N LEU A 58 6.30 1.81 -3.02
CA LEU A 58 5.48 2.23 -1.88
C LEU A 58 5.70 3.71 -1.54
N LYS A 59 6.95 4.17 -1.53
CA LYS A 59 7.27 5.60 -1.37
C LYS A 59 6.67 6.44 -2.49
N SER A 60 6.74 5.97 -3.73
CA SER A 60 6.18 6.68 -4.88
C SER A 60 4.66 6.81 -4.81
N ILE A 61 3.96 5.76 -4.34
CA ILE A 61 2.52 5.79 -4.09
C ILE A 61 2.17 6.87 -3.05
N ILE A 62 2.93 6.93 -1.94
CA ILE A 62 2.76 7.97 -0.93
C ILE A 62 3.01 9.35 -1.54
N GLU A 63 4.14 9.59 -2.21
CA GLU A 63 4.43 10.93 -2.76
C GLU A 63 3.39 11.38 -3.79
N ASN A 64 2.93 10.48 -4.66
CA ASN A 64 1.92 10.79 -5.67
C ASN A 64 0.56 11.09 -5.05
N GLY A 65 0.14 10.32 -4.04
CA GLY A 65 -1.13 10.50 -3.36
C GLY A 65 -1.27 11.82 -2.60
N LYS A 66 -0.16 12.55 -2.35
CA LYS A 66 -0.21 13.87 -1.69
C LYS A 66 -0.94 14.91 -2.56
N LYS A 67 -0.83 14.80 -3.89
CA LYS A 67 -1.30 15.84 -4.83
C LYS A 67 -2.83 15.97 -4.85
N ASP A 68 -3.54 14.86 -4.73
CA ASP A 68 -4.99 14.76 -4.90
C ASP A 68 -5.71 14.31 -3.61
N PHE A 69 -5.01 14.24 -2.47
CA PHE A 69 -5.61 13.83 -1.21
C PHE A 69 -6.79 14.74 -0.79
N SER A 70 -6.69 16.04 -1.03
CA SER A 70 -7.78 16.96 -0.69
C SER A 70 -9.05 16.70 -1.51
N GLU A 71 -8.90 16.24 -2.76
CA GLU A 71 -10.01 15.89 -3.64
C GLU A 71 -10.62 14.55 -3.22
N PHE A 72 -9.78 13.58 -2.85
CA PHE A 72 -10.23 12.33 -2.24
C PHE A 72 -11.07 12.58 -0.99
N LEU A 73 -10.60 13.42 -0.05
CA LEU A 73 -11.37 13.76 1.15
C LEU A 73 -12.74 14.38 0.81
N LYS A 74 -12.79 15.30 -0.16
CA LYS A 74 -14.04 15.92 -0.63
C LYS A 74 -14.99 14.91 -1.24
N LYS A 75 -14.50 14.06 -2.15
CA LYS A 75 -15.29 13.01 -2.83
C LYS A 75 -15.98 12.09 -1.82
N HIS A 76 -15.27 11.72 -0.76
CA HIS A 76 -15.76 10.79 0.25
C HIS A 76 -16.40 11.47 1.47
N LYS A 77 -16.51 12.81 1.48
CA LYS A 77 -17.05 13.62 2.60
C LYS A 77 -16.30 13.38 3.93
N TYR A 78 -15.01 13.08 3.86
CA TYR A 78 -14.15 12.88 5.02
C TYR A 78 -13.60 14.20 5.55
N LYS A 79 -13.43 14.27 6.88
CA LYS A 79 -12.80 15.42 7.55
C LYS A 79 -11.36 15.06 7.90
N GLY A 80 -10.41 15.65 7.20
CA GLY A 80 -8.98 15.42 7.42
C GLY A 80 -8.12 16.47 6.72
N SER A 81 -6.81 16.38 6.91
CA SER A 81 -5.85 17.25 6.24
C SER A 81 -4.56 16.51 5.98
N LEU A 82 -3.93 16.80 4.85
CA LEU A 82 -2.59 16.28 4.53
C LEU A 82 -1.57 16.61 5.63
N LYS A 83 -1.73 17.76 6.30
CA LYS A 83 -0.84 18.20 7.39
C LYS A 83 -0.88 17.30 8.62
N ASN A 84 -1.95 16.53 8.80
CA ASN A 84 -2.15 15.66 9.95
C ASN A 84 -1.82 14.19 9.62
N VAL A 85 -1.33 13.91 8.41
CA VAL A 85 -0.98 12.55 8.00
C VAL A 85 0.38 12.18 8.56
N TYR A 86 0.46 11.03 9.24
CA TYR A 86 1.71 10.42 9.66
C TYR A 86 2.20 9.46 8.57
N PHE A 87 3.05 9.95 7.67
CA PHE A 87 3.50 9.19 6.50
C PHE A 87 4.33 7.95 6.86
N ASP A 88 5.05 7.98 7.99
CA ASP A 88 5.78 6.80 8.49
C ASP A 88 4.82 5.65 8.84
N GLU A 89 3.66 5.96 9.44
CA GLU A 89 2.62 4.96 9.71
C GLU A 89 2.05 4.39 8.41
N VAL A 90 1.82 5.25 7.41
CA VAL A 90 1.33 4.82 6.09
C VAL A 90 2.33 3.87 5.45
N LEU A 91 3.63 4.19 5.46
CA LEU A 91 4.66 3.35 4.87
C LEU A 91 4.79 2.00 5.58
N VAL A 92 4.80 1.98 6.92
CA VAL A 92 4.83 0.74 7.71
C VAL A 92 3.63 -0.14 7.38
N ASN A 93 2.43 0.45 7.31
CA ASN A 93 1.21 -0.28 6.99
C ASN A 93 1.20 -0.80 5.53
N LEU A 94 1.67 0.01 4.57
CA LEU A 94 1.82 -0.43 3.18
C LEU A 94 2.79 -1.60 3.03
N ARG A 95 3.91 -1.62 3.78
CA ARG A 95 4.83 -2.76 3.82
C ARG A 95 4.14 -4.02 4.35
N GLN A 96 3.31 -3.90 5.38
CA GLN A 96 2.54 -5.05 5.87
C GLN A 96 1.55 -5.55 4.82
N ILE A 97 0.86 -4.65 4.12
CA ILE A 97 -0.03 -5.02 3.00
C ILE A 97 0.77 -5.73 1.91
N HIS A 98 1.91 -5.18 1.51
CA HIS A 98 2.79 -5.79 0.52
C HIS A 98 3.22 -7.20 0.94
N ASN A 99 3.66 -7.39 2.18
CA ASN A 99 4.12 -8.70 2.68
C ASN A 99 2.99 -9.75 2.67
N VAL A 100 1.78 -9.36 3.08
CA VAL A 100 0.62 -10.25 3.07
C VAL A 100 0.22 -10.58 1.64
N MET A 101 0.10 -9.57 0.77
CA MET A 101 -0.33 -9.75 -0.61
C MET A 101 0.68 -10.53 -1.44
N SER A 102 1.98 -10.22 -1.34
CA SER A 102 3.05 -10.94 -2.04
C SER A 102 3.07 -12.41 -1.64
N TYR A 103 2.95 -12.71 -0.35
CA TYR A 103 2.84 -14.07 0.12
C TYR A 103 1.66 -14.81 -0.54
N TYR A 104 0.47 -14.22 -0.59
CA TYR A 104 -0.67 -14.86 -1.23
C TYR A 104 -0.49 -15.03 -2.75
N ILE A 105 0.03 -14.01 -3.43
CA ILE A 105 0.22 -14.03 -4.89
C ILE A 105 1.30 -15.03 -5.34
N LEU A 106 2.34 -15.21 -4.54
CA LEU A 106 3.47 -16.10 -4.88
C LEU A 106 3.18 -17.56 -4.55
N ASN A 107 2.22 -17.84 -3.66
CA ASN A 107 1.95 -19.19 -3.14
C ASN A 107 0.57 -19.76 -3.54
N TYR A 108 -0.25 -19.02 -4.29
CA TYR A 108 -1.55 -19.46 -4.83
C TYR A 108 -1.70 -19.07 -6.30
#